data_AF-A0A1V9YGG2-F1
#
_entry.id   AF-A0A1V9YGG2-F1
#
_cell.length_a   1.000
_cell.length_b   1.000
_cell.length_c   1.000
_cell.angle_alpha   90.00
_cell.angle_beta   90.00
_cell.angle_gamma   90.00
#
_symmetry.space_group_name_H-M   'P 1'
#
loop_
_entity.id
_entity.type
_entity.pdbx_description
1 polymer ?
#
loop_
_entity_poly.entity_id
_entity_poly.type
_entity_poly.pdbx_seq_one_letter_code
_entity_poly.pdbx_strand_id
1 'polypeptide(L)'
;MWLPVVTLLMEVVWREWFYLVMVPSMVLVLDVPLLPSRWIDAFAASCLVLDADGGCAVWRTVSSVKTRLLYLDIALFGLTQFTVLAWSDASAQAVCGVGLTLLASLASINGEALGYDYNLKRAAHG
;
A
#
# COMPACT_ATOMS: atom_id res chain seq x y z
N MET A 1 14.56 -24.47 -3.83
CA MET A 1 14.89 -23.10 -4.27
C MET A 1 13.86 -22.06 -3.76
N TRP A 2 13.30 -22.25 -2.55
CA TRP A 2 12.20 -21.41 -2.01
C TRP A 2 12.63 -20.42 -0.93
N LEU A 3 13.79 -20.65 -0.30
CA LEU A 3 14.31 -19.79 0.76
C LEU A 3 14.40 -18.30 0.37
N PRO A 4 15.00 -17.92 -0.78
CA PRO A 4 15.21 -16.50 -1.08
C PRO A 4 13.91 -15.73 -1.31
N VAL A 5 12.88 -16.39 -1.87
CA VAL A 5 11.57 -15.76 -2.11
C VAL A 5 10.82 -15.54 -0.80
N VAL A 6 10.85 -16.51 0.11
CA VAL A 6 10.18 -16.41 1.42
C VAL A 6 10.84 -15.35 2.31
N THR A 7 12.18 -15.27 2.32
CA THR A 7 12.89 -14.22 3.07
C THR A 7 12.60 -12.82 2.53
N LEU A 8 12.52 -12.67 1.19
CA LEU A 8 12.23 -11.36 0.58
C LEU A 8 10.77 -10.95 0.82
N LEU A 9 9.83 -11.90 0.80
CA LEU A 9 8.44 -11.68 1.20
C LEU A 9 8.34 -11.28 2.67
N MET A 10 9.02 -11.99 3.57
CA MET A 10 9.01 -11.66 5.00
C MET A 10 9.68 -10.32 5.29
N GLU A 11 10.76 -9.98 4.60
CA GLU A 11 11.45 -8.71 4.81
C GLU A 11 10.61 -7.53 4.32
N VAL A 12 9.93 -7.67 3.17
CA VAL A 12 9.00 -6.64 2.68
C VAL A 12 7.77 -6.53 3.57
N VAL A 13 7.17 -7.66 3.96
CA VAL A 13 6.04 -7.68 4.89
C VAL A 13 6.45 -7.07 6.23
N TRP A 14 7.63 -7.38 6.77
CA TRP A 14 8.11 -6.87 8.06
C TRP A 14 8.61 -5.43 8.02
N ARG A 15 8.97 -4.90 6.85
CA ARG A 15 9.38 -3.50 6.69
C ARG A 15 8.18 -2.58 6.43
N GLU A 16 7.13 -3.11 5.80
CA GLU A 16 5.93 -2.37 5.42
C GLU A 16 4.69 -2.79 6.24
N TRP A 17 4.83 -3.67 7.24
CA TRP A 17 3.72 -4.22 8.03
C TRP A 17 2.82 -3.14 8.62
N PHE A 18 3.41 -1.99 8.97
CA PHE A 18 2.68 -0.85 9.47
C PHE A 18 1.63 -0.38 8.45
N TYR A 19 2.00 -0.17 7.18
CA TYR A 19 1.04 0.23 6.16
C TYR A 19 0.10 -0.90 5.74
N LEU A 20 0.58 -2.15 5.78
CA LEU A 20 -0.18 -3.31 5.33
C LEU A 20 -1.22 -3.78 6.34
N VAL A 21 -0.96 -3.62 7.65
CA VAL A 21 -1.84 -4.13 8.71
C VAL A 21 -2.51 -2.98 9.47
N MET A 22 -1.80 -1.89 9.78
CA MET A 22 -2.42 -0.80 10.56
C MET A 22 -3.41 0.00 9.73
N VAL A 23 -3.14 0.26 8.44
CA VAL A 23 -4.07 1.08 7.63
C VAL A 23 -5.43 0.40 7.47
N PRO A 24 -5.53 -0.89 7.06
CA PRO A 24 -6.81 -1.59 7.03
C PRO A 24 -7.49 -1.68 8.40
N SER A 25 -6.72 -1.93 9.46
CA SER A 25 -7.26 -2.03 10.82
C SER A 25 -7.78 -0.69 11.34
N MET A 26 -7.10 0.42 11.06
CA MET A 26 -7.55 1.75 11.45
C MET A 26 -8.77 2.18 10.64
N VAL A 27 -8.85 1.86 9.36
CA VAL A 27 -10.07 2.10 8.57
C VAL A 27 -11.24 1.29 9.13
N LEU A 28 -11.01 0.02 9.51
CA LEU A 28 -12.03 -0.81 10.14
C LEU A 28 -12.49 -0.26 11.50
N VAL A 29 -11.56 0.19 12.36
CA VAL A 29 -11.87 0.66 13.72
C VAL A 29 -12.49 2.06 13.72
N LEU A 30 -12.01 2.94 12.85
CA LEU A 30 -12.42 4.35 12.82
C LEU A 30 -13.58 4.60 11.84
N ASP A 31 -14.00 3.59 11.08
CA ASP A 31 -15.07 3.65 10.08
C ASP A 31 -14.92 4.85 9.13
N VAL A 32 -13.69 5.08 8.66
CA VAL A 32 -13.36 6.25 7.85
C VAL A 32 -13.77 5.98 6.39
N PRO A 33 -14.51 6.90 5.73
CA PRO A 33 -14.94 6.70 4.33
C PRO A 33 -13.81 6.90 3.30
N LEU A 34 -12.77 7.68 3.64
CA LEU A 34 -11.60 7.96 2.79
C LEU A 34 -10.34 8.14 3.63
N LEU A 35 -9.19 7.72 3.12
CA LEU A 35 -7.91 7.95 3.80
C LEU A 35 -7.56 9.45 3.77
N PRO A 36 -6.96 10.00 4.86
CA PRO A 36 -6.43 11.34 4.86
C PRO A 36 -5.36 11.53 3.76
N SER A 37 -5.33 12.70 3.12
CA SER A 37 -4.35 13.01 2.06
C SER A 37 -2.90 12.78 2.49
N ARG A 38 -2.55 13.13 3.73
CA ARG A 38 -1.22 12.88 4.30
C ARG A 38 -0.80 11.40 4.27
N TRP A 39 -1.75 10.49 4.40
CA TRP A 39 -1.48 9.05 4.38
C TRP A 39 -1.31 8.56 2.95
N ILE A 40 -2.11 9.09 2.02
CA ILE A 40 -1.97 8.85 0.58
C ILE A 40 -0.58 9.33 0.13
N ASP A 41 -0.16 10.53 0.55
CA ASP A 41 1.16 11.08 0.26
C ASP A 41 2.29 10.23 0.85
N ALA A 42 2.14 9.76 2.10
CA ALA A 42 3.13 8.89 2.74
C ALA A 42 3.23 7.51 2.04
N PHE A 43 2.10 6.93 1.63
CA PHE A 43 2.06 5.71 0.84
C PHE A 43 2.73 5.92 -0.52
N ALA A 44 2.42 7.03 -1.19
CA ALA A 44 3.01 7.38 -2.48
C ALA A 44 4.53 7.58 -2.36
N ALA A 45 4.99 8.35 -1.37
CA ALA A 45 6.41 8.59 -1.12
C ALA A 45 7.18 7.29 -0.83
N SER A 46 6.58 6.38 -0.09
CA SER A 46 7.21 5.10 0.21
C SER A 46 7.26 4.17 -1.02
N CYS A 47 6.42 4.39 -2.04
CA CYS A 47 6.47 3.62 -3.28
C CYS A 47 7.66 4.01 -4.18
N LEU A 48 8.27 5.18 -3.96
CA LEU A 48 9.38 5.68 -4.77
C LEU A 48 10.61 4.78 -4.61
N VAL A 49 11.18 4.37 -5.75
CA VAL A 49 12.43 3.62 -5.79
C VAL A 49 13.52 4.51 -6.39
N LEU A 50 14.50 4.86 -5.57
CA LEU A 50 15.62 5.72 -5.96
C LEU A 50 16.79 4.88 -6.47
N ASP A 51 17.41 5.33 -7.56
CA ASP A 51 18.69 4.83 -8.06
C ASP A 51 19.86 5.50 -7.32
N ALA A 52 21.08 4.98 -7.53
CA ALA A 52 22.29 5.43 -6.83
C ALA A 52 22.64 6.89 -7.09
N ASP A 53 22.18 7.44 -8.22
CA ASP A 53 22.34 8.84 -8.59
C ASP A 53 21.26 9.74 -7.94
N GLY A 54 20.36 9.21 -7.11
CA GLY A 54 19.24 9.90 -6.48
C GLY A 54 18.02 10.11 -7.38
N GLY A 55 18.04 9.58 -8.61
CA GLY A 55 16.94 9.65 -9.56
C GLY A 55 15.88 8.62 -9.21
N CYS A 56 14.64 8.86 -9.62
CA CYS A 56 13.58 7.86 -9.47
C CYS A 56 13.62 6.88 -10.64
N ALA A 57 13.79 5.59 -10.33
CA ALA A 57 13.64 4.49 -11.27
C ALA A 57 12.15 4.24 -11.53
N VAL A 58 11.61 4.84 -12.60
CA VAL A 58 10.16 4.83 -12.91
C VAL A 58 9.61 3.40 -12.97
N TRP A 59 10.25 2.49 -13.72
CA TRP A 59 9.79 1.10 -13.84
C TRP A 59 9.79 0.33 -12.52
N ARG A 60 10.78 0.58 -11.66
CA ARG A 60 10.85 -0.03 -10.33
C ARG A 60 9.79 0.55 -9.40
N THR A 61 9.49 1.83 -9.52
CA THR A 61 8.41 2.52 -8.79
C THR A 61 7.03 2.02 -9.18
N VAL A 62 6.77 1.84 -10.49
CA VAL A 62 5.54 1.19 -10.98
C VAL A 62 5.38 -0.20 -10.38
N SER A 63 6.46 -0.98 -10.34
CA SER A 63 6.45 -2.33 -9.77
C SER A 63 6.19 -2.27 -8.25
N SER A 64 6.83 -1.33 -7.55
CA SER A 64 6.65 -1.08 -6.12
C SER A 64 5.20 -0.74 -5.76
N VAL A 65 4.56 0.19 -6.49
CA VAL A 65 3.14 0.54 -6.30
C VAL A 65 2.26 -0.70 -6.45
N LYS A 66 2.43 -1.46 -7.55
CA LYS A 66 1.64 -2.67 -7.80
C LYS A 66 1.82 -3.72 -6.70
N THR A 67 3.05 -3.96 -6.29
CA THR A 67 3.39 -4.91 -5.22
C THR A 67 2.75 -4.51 -3.89
N ARG A 68 2.74 -3.22 -3.55
CA ARG A 68 2.14 -2.73 -2.31
C ARG A 68 0.62 -2.80 -2.31
N LEU A 69 -0.02 -2.48 -3.44
CA LEU A 69 -1.46 -2.69 -3.60
C LEU A 69 -1.84 -4.17 -3.50
N LEU A 70 -1.03 -5.07 -4.08
CA LEU A 70 -1.22 -6.51 -3.94
C LEU A 70 -1.10 -6.95 -2.47
N TYR A 71 -0.12 -6.44 -1.73
CA TYR A 71 0.00 -6.76 -0.31
C TYR A 71 -1.14 -6.21 0.54
N LEU A 72 -1.67 -5.03 0.19
CA LEU A 72 -2.86 -4.47 0.82
C LEU A 72 -4.07 -5.39 0.61
N ASP A 73 -4.24 -5.91 -0.59
CA ASP A 73 -5.30 -6.87 -0.93
C ASP A 73 -5.16 -8.19 -0.15
N ILE A 74 -3.95 -8.74 -0.04
CA ILE A 74 -3.65 -9.93 0.78
C ILE A 74 -3.94 -9.65 2.27
N ALA A 75 -3.59 -8.47 2.77
CA ALA A 75 -3.85 -8.09 4.15
C ALA A 75 -5.35 -7.93 4.44
N LEU A 76 -6.09 -7.33 3.50
CA LEU A 76 -7.54 -7.26 3.56
C LEU A 76 -8.15 -8.66 3.57
N PHE A 77 -7.70 -9.55 2.69
CA PHE A 77 -8.14 -10.94 2.69
C PHE A 77 -7.89 -11.62 4.05
N GLY A 78 -6.70 -11.45 4.63
CA GLY A 78 -6.39 -11.97 5.97
C GLY A 78 -7.29 -11.41 7.06
N LEU A 79 -7.56 -10.10 7.02
CA LEU A 79 -8.50 -9.43 7.91
C LEU A 79 -9.92 -9.98 7.75
N THR A 80 -10.36 -10.26 6.52
CA THR A 80 -11.64 -10.92 6.23
C THR A 80 -11.71 -12.29 6.88
N GLN A 81 -10.68 -13.13 6.69
CA GLN A 81 -10.66 -14.47 7.27
C GLN A 81 -10.72 -14.40 8.80
N PHE A 82 -9.98 -13.47 9.41
CA PHE A 82 -9.98 -13.30 10.87
C PHE A 82 -11.32 -12.79 11.39
N THR A 83 -11.91 -11.80 10.73
CA THR A 83 -13.21 -11.23 11.14
C THR A 83 -14.35 -12.21 10.95
N VAL A 84 -14.35 -13.03 9.90
CA VAL A 84 -15.31 -14.13 9.71
C VAL A 84 -15.21 -15.17 10.83
N LEU A 85 -13.99 -15.48 11.28
CA LEU A 85 -13.76 -16.42 12.38
C LEU A 85 -14.13 -15.84 13.75
N ALA A 86 -13.96 -14.53 13.96
CA ALA A 86 -14.18 -13.86 15.25
C ALA A 86 -15.60 -13.29 15.43
N TRP A 87 -16.22 -12.79 14.35
CA TRP A 87 -17.51 -12.10 14.35
C TRP A 87 -18.32 -12.45 13.08
N SER A 88 -19.20 -13.46 13.19
CA SER A 88 -19.94 -14.03 12.04
C SER A 88 -20.98 -13.09 11.43
N ASP A 89 -21.58 -12.20 12.21
CA ASP A 89 -22.85 -11.57 11.81
C ASP A 89 -22.69 -10.19 11.13
N ALA A 90 -21.51 -9.57 11.20
CA ALA A 90 -21.25 -8.22 10.65
C ALA A 90 -19.96 -8.10 9.81
N SER A 91 -19.15 -9.17 9.72
CA SER A 91 -17.80 -9.12 9.16
C SER A 91 -17.75 -8.83 7.66
N ALA A 92 -18.65 -9.41 6.87
CA ALA A 92 -18.60 -9.28 5.41
C ALA A 92 -18.86 -7.83 4.93
N GLN A 93 -19.82 -7.11 5.53
CA GLN A 93 -20.12 -5.73 5.14
C GLN A 93 -19.02 -4.75 5.57
N ALA A 94 -18.52 -4.90 6.81
CA ALA A 94 -17.46 -4.04 7.32
C ALA A 94 -16.19 -4.14 6.48
N VAL A 95 -15.77 -5.37 6.14
CA VAL A 95 -14.57 -5.62 5.33
C VAL A 95 -14.72 -5.12 3.90
N CYS A 96 -15.87 -5.35 3.25
CA CYS A 96 -16.14 -4.78 1.92
C CYS A 96 -16.08 -3.24 1.94
N GLY A 97 -16.58 -2.61 3.01
CA GLY A 97 -16.44 -1.17 3.24
C GLY A 97 -14.99 -0.72 3.31
N VAL A 98 -14.15 -1.42 4.10
CA VAL A 98 -12.71 -1.13 4.19
C VAL A 98 -12.03 -1.25 2.82
N GLY A 99 -12.30 -2.32 2.08
CA GLY A 99 -11.75 -2.52 0.75
C GLY A 99 -12.12 -1.40 -0.23
N LEU A 100 -13.38 -0.97 -0.21
CA LEU A 100 -13.86 0.15 -1.04
C LEU A 100 -13.24 1.49 -0.64
N THR A 101 -13.11 1.79 0.65
CA THR A 101 -12.43 2.99 1.15
C THR A 101 -10.99 3.05 0.65
N LEU A 102 -10.26 1.93 0.77
CA LEU A 102 -8.86 1.86 0.36
C LEU A 102 -8.71 1.98 -1.16
N LEU A 103 -9.57 1.30 -1.92
CA LEU A 103 -9.61 1.43 -3.38
C LEU A 103 -9.90 2.88 -3.80
N ALA A 104 -10.94 3.50 -3.25
CA ALA A 104 -11.32 4.87 -3.57
C ALA A 104 -10.22 5.88 -3.25
N SER A 105 -9.45 5.63 -2.18
CA SER A 105 -8.39 6.53 -1.73
C SER A 105 -7.08 6.35 -2.50
N LEU A 106 -6.74 5.12 -2.92
CA LEU A 106 -5.43 4.78 -3.49
C LEU A 106 -5.47 4.53 -5.00
N ALA A 107 -6.65 4.40 -5.62
CA ALA A 107 -6.78 4.12 -7.06
C ALA A 107 -6.19 5.22 -7.95
N SER A 108 -6.02 6.44 -7.43
CA SER A 108 -5.39 7.55 -8.15
C SER A 108 -3.86 7.47 -8.18
N ILE A 109 -3.24 6.57 -7.41
CA ILE A 109 -1.78 6.44 -7.34
C ILE A 109 -1.27 5.71 -8.58
N ASN A 110 -0.67 6.49 -9.49
CA ASN A 110 0.00 5.97 -10.66
C ASN A 110 1.53 6.06 -10.49
N GLY A 111 2.19 4.90 -10.43
CA GLY A 111 3.65 4.84 -10.23
C GLY A 111 4.48 5.46 -11.36
N GLU A 112 3.94 5.56 -12.58
CA GLU A 112 4.61 6.20 -13.71
C GLU A 112 4.63 7.72 -13.53
N ALA A 113 3.45 8.30 -13.30
CA ALA A 113 3.31 9.73 -13.02
C ALA A 113 4.11 10.14 -11.78
N LEU A 114 4.05 9.33 -10.72
CA LEU A 114 4.80 9.55 -9.49
C LEU A 114 6.32 9.64 -9.74
N GLY A 115 6.86 8.70 -10.53
CA GLY A 115 8.28 8.66 -10.84
C GLY A 115 8.73 9.82 -11.74
N TYR A 116 7.93 10.19 -12.74
CA TYR A 116 8.23 11.33 -13.60
C TYR A 116 8.15 12.66 -12.85
N ASP A 117 7.12 12.87 -12.02
CA ASP A 117 6.98 14.09 -11.22
C ASP A 117 8.14 14.26 -10.24
N TYR A 118 8.61 13.17 -9.63
CA TYR A 118 9.78 13.21 -8.75
C TYR A 118 11.03 13.67 -9.50
N ASN A 119 11.30 13.08 -10.67
CA ASN A 119 12.45 13.43 -11.49
C ASN A 119 12.38 14.88 -12.01
N LEU A 120 11.20 15.35 -12.41
CA LEU A 120 10.97 16.73 -12.84
C LEU A 120 11.22 17.73 -11.70
N LYS A 121 10.67 17.48 -10.51
CA LYS A 121 10.90 18.33 -9.33
C LYS A 121 12.38 18.35 -8.94
N ARG A 122 13.05 17.21 -9.03
CA ARG A 122 14.49 17.12 -8.77
C ARG A 122 15.29 17.96 -9.76
N ALA A 123 14.99 17.86 -11.05
CA ALA A 123 15.65 18.64 -12.09
C ALA A 123 15.42 20.16 -11.98
N ALA A 124 14.31 20.58 -11.36
CA ALA A 124 14.00 21.99 -11.10
C ALA A 124 14.74 22.56 -9.88
N HIS A 125 15.30 21.72 -9.01
CA HIS A 125 15.93 22.10 -7.74
C HIS A 125 17.42 21.71 -7.61
N GLY A 126 17.98 21.01 -8.60
CA GLY A 126 19.40 20.66 -8.70
C GLY A 126 20.12 21.57 -9.70
#